data_AF-A0A531M5D5-F1
#
_entry.id   AF-A0A531M5D5-F1
#
_cell.length_a   1.000
_cell.length_b   1.000
_cell.length_c   1.000
_cell.angle_alpha   90.00
_cell.angle_beta   90.00
_cell.angle_gamma   90.00
#
_symmetry.space_group_name_H-M   'P 1'
#
loop_
_entity.id
_entity.type
_entity.pdbx_description
1 polymer ?
#
loop_
_entity_poly.entity_id
_entity_poly.type
_entity_poly.pdbx_seq_one_letter_code
_entity_poly.pdbx_strand_id
1 'polypeptide(L)'
;FSLGVWMFQPRFSAALVGFVLLPMVVPPVVSAVTLYFLLTSISGVSSFFGYDTWLGVAMAHSVMTVPFATVLILVSLSQLDRRIDLAARGLGASVWERATRVIMPNIKFGIVTAALLSFVLSWEEIGVTLFITSVNAITLPRLMWMGLRDNIDPAIAALSVI
;
A
#
# COMPACT_ATOMS: atom_id res chain seq x y z
N PHE A 1 10.64 4.04 -2.66
CA PHE A 1 10.98 4.69 -1.37
C PHE A 1 12.02 3.88 -0.58
N SER A 2 11.68 2.69 -0.05
CA SER A 2 12.56 1.89 0.84
C SER A 2 13.95 1.61 0.28
N LEU A 3 14.03 1.26 -1.01
CA LEU A 3 15.30 1.05 -1.71
C LEU A 3 16.18 2.30 -1.69
N GLY A 4 15.61 3.49 -1.92
CA GLY A 4 16.35 4.74 -1.90
C GLY A 4 16.87 5.09 -0.50
N VAL A 5 16.04 4.90 0.52
CA VAL A 5 16.44 5.07 1.93
C VAL A 5 17.61 4.15 2.27
N TRP A 6 17.51 2.86 1.91
CA TRP A 6 18.58 1.91 2.12
C TRP A 6 19.84 2.29 1.33
N MET A 7 19.72 2.61 0.04
CA MET A 7 20.86 2.91 -0.83
C MET A 7 21.63 4.18 -0.43
N PHE A 8 20.93 5.26 -0.10
CA PHE A 8 21.57 6.57 0.11
C PHE A 8 21.80 6.91 1.58
N GLN A 9 21.18 6.19 2.52
CA GLN A 9 21.29 6.42 3.97
C GLN A 9 21.22 7.93 4.34
N PRO A 10 20.14 8.64 3.94
CA PRO A 10 20.04 10.07 4.20
C PRO A 10 20.06 10.36 5.71
N ARG A 11 20.61 11.52 6.10
CA ARG A 11 20.76 11.92 7.52
C ARG A 11 19.43 11.90 8.30
N PHE A 12 18.31 12.12 7.62
CA PHE A 12 16.96 12.10 8.19
C PHE A 12 16.16 10.83 7.85
N SER A 13 16.84 9.70 7.61
CA SER A 13 16.20 8.42 7.28
C SER A 13 15.09 8.03 8.27
N ALA A 14 15.32 8.20 9.57
CA ALA A 14 14.32 7.87 10.60
C ALA A 14 13.04 8.71 10.48
N ALA A 15 13.18 10.01 10.18
CA ALA A 15 12.03 10.89 9.99
C ALA A 15 11.24 10.55 8.71
N LEU A 16 11.95 10.24 7.61
CA LEU A 16 11.32 9.81 6.36
C LEU A 16 10.55 8.49 6.54
N VAL A 17 11.15 7.51 7.21
CA VAL A 17 10.47 6.25 7.50
C VAL A 17 9.29 6.49 8.44
N GLY A 18 9.47 7.29 9.51
CA GLY A 18 8.39 7.66 10.43
C GLY A 18 7.19 8.29 9.71
N PHE A 19 7.44 9.21 8.77
CA PHE A 19 6.38 9.83 7.96
C PHE A 19 5.58 8.80 7.16
N VAL A 20 6.25 7.85 6.52
CA VAL A 20 5.59 6.78 5.74
C VAL A 20 4.81 5.83 6.63
N LEU A 21 5.19 5.67 7.90
CA LEU A 21 4.48 4.80 8.85
C LEU A 21 3.28 5.46 9.53
N LEU A 22 3.10 6.78 9.40
CA LEU A 22 2.00 7.51 10.03
C LEU A 22 0.61 6.89 9.80
N PRO A 23 0.23 6.47 8.58
CA PRO A 23 -1.10 5.93 8.33
C PRO A 23 -1.43 4.67 9.14
N MET A 24 -0.41 3.91 9.56
CA MET A 24 -0.59 2.68 10.36
C MET A 24 -0.91 2.98 11.83
N VAL A 25 -0.52 4.16 12.33
CA VAL A 25 -0.73 4.57 13.74
C VAL A 25 -2.10 5.22 13.93
N VAL A 26 -2.63 5.84 12.87
CA VAL A 26 -3.92 6.54 12.91
C VAL A 26 -5.06 5.53 12.98
N PRO A 27 -6.05 5.70 13.89
CA PRO A 27 -7.22 4.81 13.94
C PRO A 27 -7.94 4.76 12.58
N PRO A 28 -8.38 3.58 12.11
CA PRO A 28 -8.96 3.42 10.77
C PRO A 28 -10.11 4.37 10.46
N VAL A 29 -10.98 4.65 11.44
CA VAL A 29 -12.11 5.59 11.29
C VAL A 29 -11.63 7.02 11.01
N VAL A 30 -10.56 7.46 11.68
CA VAL A 30 -9.99 8.80 11.47
C VAL A 30 -9.34 8.89 10.08
N SER A 31 -8.64 7.84 9.66
CA SER A 31 -8.08 7.71 8.33
C SER A 31 -9.16 7.75 7.25
N ALA A 32 -10.28 7.03 7.46
CA ALA A 32 -11.41 7.00 6.54
C ALA A 32 -12.03 8.38 6.32
N VAL A 33 -12.31 9.12 7.40
CA VAL A 33 -12.87 10.48 7.32
C VAL A 33 -11.88 11.45 6.65
N THR A 34 -10.59 11.32 6.96
CA THR A 34 -9.55 12.17 6.37
C THR A 34 -9.39 11.90 4.86
N LEU A 35 -9.37 10.63 4.46
CA LEU A 35 -9.32 10.22 3.06
C LEU A 35 -10.58 10.61 2.30
N TYR A 36 -11.76 10.58 2.94
CA TYR A 36 -13.00 11.09 2.36
C TYR A 36 -12.89 12.58 2.00
N PHE A 37 -12.46 13.43 2.95
CA PHE A 37 -12.28 14.87 2.68
C PHE A 37 -11.19 15.13 1.65
N LEU A 38 -10.10 14.36 1.67
CA LEU A 38 -9.04 14.47 0.67
C LEU A 38 -9.55 14.12 -0.74
N LEU A 39 -10.23 12.98 -0.90
CA LEU A 39 -10.72 12.53 -2.21
C LEU A 39 -11.83 13.42 -2.75
N THR A 40 -12.72 13.93 -1.91
CA THR A 40 -13.75 14.90 -2.31
C THR A 40 -13.15 16.24 -2.72
N SER A 41 -12.08 16.70 -2.06
CA SER A 41 -11.32 17.87 -2.49
C SER A 41 -10.66 17.64 -3.86
N ILE A 42 -10.07 16.47 -4.10
CA ILE A 42 -9.45 16.11 -5.39
C ILE A 42 -10.50 16.03 -6.50
N SER A 43 -11.73 15.57 -6.21
CA SER A 43 -12.83 15.57 -7.19
C SER A 43 -13.12 16.95 -7.77
N GLY A 44 -12.86 18.02 -7.02
CA GLY A 44 -13.00 19.40 -7.52
C GLY A 44 -11.96 19.78 -8.58
N VAL A 45 -10.86 19.06 -8.67
CA VAL A 45 -9.76 19.28 -9.63
C VAL A 45 -9.81 18.31 -10.79
N SER A 46 -10.17 17.04 -10.54
CA SER A 46 -10.25 16.00 -11.56
C SER A 46 -11.33 14.98 -11.21
N SER A 47 -12.22 14.70 -12.17
CA SER A 47 -13.26 13.67 -12.05
C SER A 47 -12.72 12.24 -12.12
N PHE A 48 -11.45 12.04 -12.47
CA PHE A 48 -10.90 10.71 -12.75
C PHE A 48 -10.21 10.06 -11.52
N PHE A 49 -9.70 10.85 -10.57
CA PHE A 49 -8.97 10.37 -9.39
C PHE A 49 -9.62 10.78 -8.06
N GLY A 50 -10.92 11.12 -8.08
CA GLY A 50 -11.65 11.68 -6.93
C GLY A 50 -12.43 10.67 -6.10
N TYR A 51 -13.28 11.19 -5.22
CA TYR A 51 -14.28 10.44 -4.46
C TYR A 51 -15.16 9.55 -5.36
N ASP A 52 -15.45 8.33 -4.88
CA ASP A 52 -16.24 7.33 -5.60
C ASP A 52 -15.69 6.96 -7.00
N THR A 53 -14.36 6.95 -7.15
CA THR A 53 -13.69 6.46 -8.37
C THR A 53 -12.77 5.29 -8.06
N TRP A 54 -12.61 4.35 -8.99
CA TRP A 54 -11.70 3.20 -8.82
C TRP A 54 -10.26 3.63 -8.51
N LEU A 55 -9.81 4.74 -9.08
CA LEU A 55 -8.47 5.25 -8.84
C LEU A 55 -8.36 5.99 -7.50
N GLY A 56 -9.40 6.72 -7.08
CA GLY A 56 -9.49 7.28 -5.73
C GLY A 56 -9.46 6.19 -4.66
N VAL A 57 -10.18 5.10 -4.88
CA VAL A 57 -10.14 3.90 -4.03
C VAL A 57 -8.73 3.31 -4.02
N ALA A 58 -8.12 3.06 -5.18
CA ALA A 58 -6.76 2.53 -5.23
C ALA A 58 -5.73 3.41 -4.49
N MET A 59 -5.86 4.74 -4.57
CA MET A 59 -5.01 5.67 -3.83
C MET A 59 -5.22 5.58 -2.32
N ALA A 60 -6.47 5.56 -1.85
CA ALA A 60 -6.79 5.42 -0.43
C ALA A 60 -6.25 4.11 0.15
N HIS A 61 -6.47 3.00 -0.54
CA HIS A 61 -5.94 1.70 -0.14
C HIS A 61 -4.41 1.66 -0.17
N SER A 62 -3.78 2.32 -1.14
CA SER A 62 -2.33 2.47 -1.19
C SER A 62 -1.81 3.21 0.05
N VAL A 63 -2.43 4.33 0.43
CA VAL A 63 -2.04 5.08 1.64
C VAL A 63 -2.12 4.20 2.90
N MET A 64 -3.15 3.35 3.00
CA MET A 64 -3.33 2.45 4.14
C MET A 64 -2.33 1.29 4.17
N THR A 65 -1.95 0.76 3.01
CA THR A 65 -1.15 -0.48 2.91
C THR A 65 0.35 -0.24 2.68
N VAL A 66 0.74 0.95 2.22
CA VAL A 66 2.15 1.35 2.01
C VAL A 66 3.04 1.21 3.27
N PRO A 67 2.58 1.50 4.51
CA PRO A 67 3.39 1.30 5.71
C PRO A 67 3.87 -0.16 5.83
N PHE A 68 2.97 -1.11 5.63
CA PHE A 68 3.25 -2.54 5.73
C PHE A 68 4.21 -3.01 4.63
N ALA A 69 3.98 -2.59 3.39
CA ALA A 69 4.91 -2.87 2.28
C ALA A 69 6.30 -2.30 2.57
N THR A 70 6.36 -1.07 3.10
CA THR A 70 7.62 -0.39 3.42
C THR A 70 8.41 -1.17 4.45
N VAL A 71 7.78 -1.62 5.53
CA VAL A 71 8.40 -2.44 6.57
C VAL A 71 8.96 -3.74 5.98
N LEU A 72 8.15 -4.49 5.24
CA LEU A 72 8.59 -5.78 4.68
C LEU A 72 9.75 -5.65 3.69
N ILE A 73 9.73 -4.60 2.85
CA ILE A 73 10.83 -4.33 1.92
C ILE A 73 12.08 -3.91 2.70
N LEU A 74 11.96 -3.09 3.76
CA LEU A 74 13.10 -2.72 4.60
C LEU A 74 13.69 -3.93 5.34
N VAL A 75 12.86 -4.84 5.85
CA VAL A 75 13.31 -6.11 6.45
C VAL A 75 14.11 -6.92 5.43
N SER A 76 13.58 -7.08 4.23
CA SER A 76 14.26 -7.83 3.16
C SER A 76 15.59 -7.19 2.75
N LEU A 77 15.63 -5.85 2.67
CA LEU A 77 16.85 -5.09 2.40
C LEU A 77 17.88 -5.18 3.55
N SER A 78 17.42 -5.30 4.80
CA SER A 78 18.31 -5.43 5.96
C SER A 78 19.08 -6.76 5.98
N GLN A 79 18.55 -7.79 5.31
CA GLN A 79 19.18 -9.10 5.17
C GLN A 79 20.19 -9.16 4.01
N LEU A 80 20.18 -8.18 3.11
CA LEU A 80 21.08 -8.13 1.96
C LEU A 80 22.47 -7.61 2.38
N ASP A 81 23.53 -8.37 2.07
CA ASP A 81 24.90 -7.90 2.31
C ASP A 81 25.20 -6.68 1.42
N ARG A 82 25.51 -5.57 2.08
CA ARG A 82 25.82 -4.30 1.41
C ARG A 82 27.05 -4.38 0.52
N ARG A 83 27.95 -5.32 0.77
CA ARG A 83 29.16 -5.55 -0.04
C ARG A 83 28.82 -5.84 -1.50
N ILE A 84 27.68 -6.46 -1.79
CA ILE A 84 27.27 -6.77 -3.16
C ILE A 84 26.95 -5.47 -3.93
N ASP A 85 26.27 -4.49 -3.32
CA ASP A 85 26.03 -3.16 -3.91
C ASP A 85 27.34 -2.37 -4.09
N LEU A 86 28.22 -2.40 -3.10
CA LEU A 86 29.51 -1.70 -3.15
C LEU A 86 30.44 -2.30 -4.22
N ALA A 87 30.47 -3.63 -4.38
CA ALA A 87 31.22 -4.30 -5.42
C ALA A 87 30.71 -3.92 -6.82
N ALA A 88 29.40 -3.95 -7.03
CA ALA A 88 28.81 -3.51 -8.29
C ALA A 88 29.14 -2.03 -8.60
N ARG A 89 29.12 -1.16 -7.59
CA ARG A 89 29.53 0.25 -7.73
C ARG A 89 31.01 0.37 -8.09
N GLY A 90 31.88 -0.44 -7.50
CA GLY A 90 33.32 -0.49 -7.81
C GLY A 90 33.61 -0.93 -9.25
N LEU A 91 32.74 -1.76 -9.84
CA LEU A 91 32.79 -2.16 -11.25
C LEU A 91 32.18 -1.13 -12.21
N GLY A 92 31.77 0.04 -11.72
CA GLY A 92 31.22 1.13 -12.53
C GLY A 92 29.71 1.09 -12.76
N ALA A 93 28.97 0.19 -12.10
CA ALA A 93 27.52 0.11 -12.27
C ALA A 93 26.80 1.38 -11.77
N SER A 94 25.93 1.93 -12.61
CA SER A 94 25.09 3.09 -12.28
C SER A 94 24.09 2.76 -11.16
N VAL A 95 23.48 3.79 -10.55
CA VAL A 95 22.46 3.61 -9.50
C VAL A 95 21.29 2.75 -10.00
N TRP A 96 20.84 2.98 -11.24
CA TRP A 96 19.73 2.25 -11.84
C TRP A 96 20.07 0.78 -12.08
N GLU A 97 21.27 0.48 -12.56
CA GLU A 97 21.73 -0.90 -12.76
C GLU A 97 21.86 -1.65 -11.44
N ARG A 98 22.43 -1.01 -10.41
CA ARG A 98 22.53 -1.61 -9.07
C ARG A 98 21.16 -1.89 -8.47
N ALA A 99 20.24 -0.93 -8.58
CA ALA A 99 18.86 -1.10 -8.12
C ALA A 99 18.17 -2.29 -8.80
N THR A 100 18.19 -2.35 -10.14
CA THR A 100 17.37 -3.29 -10.91
C THR A 100 18.02 -4.64 -11.17
N ARG A 101 19.35 -4.70 -11.36
CA ARG A 101 20.08 -5.92 -11.72
C ARG A 101 20.77 -6.60 -10.54
N VAL A 102 21.03 -5.86 -9.46
CA VAL A 102 21.71 -6.39 -8.28
C VAL A 102 20.75 -6.49 -7.10
N ILE A 103 20.13 -5.40 -6.68
CA ILE A 103 19.36 -5.38 -5.43
C ILE A 103 17.98 -6.04 -5.60
N MET A 104 17.17 -5.57 -6.55
CA MET A 104 15.79 -6.08 -6.75
C MET A 104 15.71 -7.61 -6.92
N PRO A 105 16.57 -8.27 -7.72
CA PRO A 105 16.52 -9.73 -7.88
C PRO A 105 16.84 -10.48 -6.59
N ASN A 106 17.73 -9.95 -5.75
CA ASN A 106 18.09 -10.56 -4.46
C ASN A 106 16.96 -10.41 -3.42
N ILE A 107 16.19 -9.32 -3.45
CA ILE A 107 15.05 -9.11 -2.55
C ILE A 107 13.70 -9.46 -3.20
N LYS A 108 13.68 -10.15 -4.34
CA LYS A 108 12.46 -10.40 -5.13
C LYS A 108 11.35 -11.09 -4.31
N PHE A 109 11.73 -12.05 -3.46
CA PHE A 109 10.77 -12.74 -2.60
C PHE A 109 10.21 -11.79 -1.54
N GLY A 110 11.03 -10.90 -0.99
CA GLY A 110 10.59 -9.83 -0.11
C GLY A 110 9.60 -8.88 -0.76
N ILE A 111 9.84 -8.50 -2.02
CA ILE A 111 8.92 -7.65 -2.79
C ILE A 111 7.58 -8.37 -3.04
N VAL A 112 7.61 -9.65 -3.44
CA VAL A 112 6.40 -10.44 -3.66
C VAL A 112 5.61 -10.61 -2.36
N THR A 113 6.27 -10.90 -1.24
CA THR A 113 5.63 -11.00 0.07
C THR A 113 4.98 -9.67 0.48
N ALA A 114 5.68 -8.54 0.26
CA ALA A 114 5.13 -7.22 0.52
C ALA A 114 3.90 -6.92 -0.35
N ALA A 115 3.94 -7.27 -1.64
CA ALA A 115 2.83 -7.06 -2.56
C ALA A 115 1.61 -7.92 -2.16
N LEU A 116 1.82 -9.19 -1.83
CA LEU A 116 0.73 -10.09 -1.41
C LEU A 116 0.12 -9.64 -0.08
N LEU A 117 0.92 -9.28 0.92
CA LEU A 117 0.39 -8.80 2.19
C LEU A 117 -0.41 -7.50 2.00
N SER A 118 0.13 -6.54 1.25
CA SER A 118 -0.60 -5.29 0.96
C SER A 118 -1.89 -5.54 0.20
N PHE A 119 -1.93 -6.52 -0.70
CA PHE A 119 -3.17 -6.91 -1.37
C PHE A 119 -4.20 -7.46 -0.37
N VAL A 120 -3.80 -8.38 0.51
CA VAL A 120 -4.71 -8.96 1.53
C VAL A 120 -5.22 -7.87 2.49
N LEU A 121 -4.34 -7.00 2.99
CA LEU A 121 -4.73 -5.88 3.86
C LEU A 121 -5.67 -4.90 3.14
N SER A 122 -5.42 -4.63 1.86
CA SER A 122 -6.31 -3.82 1.04
C SER A 122 -7.67 -4.49 0.84
N TRP A 123 -7.70 -5.81 0.76
CA TRP A 123 -8.91 -6.58 0.53
C TRP A 123 -9.82 -6.61 1.76
N GLU A 124 -9.28 -6.68 2.98
CA GLU A 124 -10.10 -6.68 4.20
C GLU A 124 -10.50 -5.27 4.68
N GLU A 125 -10.05 -4.21 3.99
CA GLU A 125 -10.27 -2.82 4.40
C GLU A 125 -11.70 -2.33 4.10
N ILE A 126 -12.64 -2.78 4.91
CA ILE A 126 -14.06 -2.37 4.84
C ILE A 126 -14.26 -0.99 5.50
N GLY A 127 -13.47 -0.67 6.52
CA GLY A 127 -13.58 0.55 7.30
C GLY A 127 -13.44 1.79 6.42
N VAL A 128 -12.38 1.86 5.63
CA VAL A 128 -12.14 3.00 4.72
C VAL A 128 -13.10 2.98 3.52
N THR A 129 -13.34 1.81 2.91
CA THR A 129 -14.17 1.70 1.69
C THR A 129 -15.60 2.19 1.92
N LEU A 130 -16.17 1.96 3.10
CA LEU A 130 -17.51 2.45 3.43
C LEU A 130 -17.65 3.98 3.40
N PHE A 131 -16.56 4.72 3.64
CA PHE A 131 -16.59 6.19 3.63
C PHE A 131 -16.24 6.79 2.27
N ILE A 132 -15.38 6.13 1.48
CA ILE A 132 -14.84 6.71 0.24
C ILE A 132 -15.55 6.25 -1.04
N THR A 133 -16.52 5.35 -0.93
CA THR A 133 -17.25 4.77 -2.08
C THR A 133 -18.75 4.92 -1.94
N SER A 134 -19.43 5.10 -3.08
CA SER A 134 -20.88 5.26 -3.18
C SER A 134 -21.46 4.29 -4.22
N VAL A 135 -21.72 4.73 -5.45
CA VAL A 135 -22.42 3.96 -6.48
C VAL A 135 -21.46 3.48 -7.58
N ASN A 136 -20.41 4.26 -7.86
CA ASN A 136 -19.56 4.04 -9.02
C ASN A 136 -18.37 3.11 -8.75
N ALA A 137 -17.89 3.03 -7.51
CA ALA A 137 -16.72 2.24 -7.14
C ALA A 137 -17.01 1.27 -5.97
N ILE A 138 -17.87 0.28 -6.20
CA ILE A 138 -18.24 -0.71 -5.18
C ILE A 138 -17.21 -1.84 -5.11
N THR A 139 -16.50 -1.95 -4.00
CA THR A 139 -15.55 -3.06 -3.77
C THR A 139 -16.29 -4.35 -3.38
N LEU A 140 -15.68 -5.51 -3.65
CA LEU A 140 -16.27 -6.81 -3.30
C LEU A 140 -16.55 -6.96 -1.78
N PRO A 141 -15.62 -6.61 -0.88
CA PRO A 141 -15.86 -6.69 0.57
C PRO A 141 -17.01 -5.80 1.03
N ARG A 142 -17.15 -4.60 0.45
CA ARG A 142 -18.28 -3.70 0.72
C ARG A 142 -19.60 -4.31 0.26
N LEU A 143 -19.61 -4.93 -0.92
CA LEU A 143 -20.81 -5.58 -1.45
C LEU A 143 -21.25 -6.76 -0.56
N MET A 144 -20.30 -7.58 -0.09
CA MET A 144 -20.59 -8.64 0.88
C MET A 144 -21.14 -8.08 2.19
N TRP A 145 -20.56 -6.99 2.70
CA TRP A 145 -21.03 -6.31 3.92
C TRP A 145 -22.45 -5.76 3.78
N MET A 146 -22.75 -5.09 2.66
CA MET A 146 -24.10 -4.59 2.36
C MET A 146 -25.10 -5.73 2.25
N GLY A 147 -24.71 -6.81 1.57
CA GLY A 147 -25.50 -8.03 1.49
C GLY A 147 -25.92 -8.56 2.87
N LEU A 148 -24.96 -8.72 3.80
CA LEU A 148 -25.22 -9.25 5.15
C LEU A 148 -26.14 -8.35 5.98
N ARG A 149 -26.03 -7.03 5.76
CA ARG A 149 -26.80 -6.04 6.51
C ARG A 149 -28.24 -5.93 6.01
N ASP A 150 -28.44 -6.04 4.70
CA ASP A 150 -29.74 -5.82 4.06
C ASP A 150 -30.54 -7.13 3.87
N ASN A 151 -29.87 -8.28 3.78
CA ASN A 151 -30.49 -9.61 3.79
C ASN A 151 -29.61 -10.61 4.55
N ILE A 152 -30.18 -11.33 5.52
CA ILE A 152 -29.54 -12.57 6.00
C ILE A 152 -29.74 -13.62 4.89
N ASP A 153 -29.07 -13.43 3.76
CA ASP A 153 -29.15 -14.28 2.58
C ASP A 153 -28.02 -15.34 2.64
N PRO A 154 -28.34 -16.64 2.64
CA PRO A 154 -27.36 -17.72 2.70
C PRO A 154 -26.32 -17.69 1.56
N ALA A 155 -26.51 -16.91 0.49
CA ALA A 155 -25.52 -16.73 -0.58
C ALA A 155 -24.16 -16.19 -0.09
N ILE A 156 -24.15 -15.40 0.98
CA ILE A 156 -22.90 -14.79 1.49
C ILE A 156 -22.05 -15.82 2.26
N ALA A 157 -22.70 -16.77 2.93
CA ALA A 157 -22.02 -17.89 3.56
C ALA A 157 -21.35 -18.81 2.51
N ALA A 158 -21.92 -18.92 1.31
CA ALA A 158 -21.34 -19.70 0.22
C ALA A 158 -20.08 -19.05 -0.40
N LEU A 159 -20.04 -17.71 -0.49
CA LEU A 159 -18.86 -16.97 -0.98
C LEU A 159 -17.69 -16.95 0.01
N SER A 160 -17.95 -17.09 1.32
CA SER A 160 -16.91 -17.06 2.36
C SER A 160 -16.03 -18.32 2.41
N VAL A 161 -16.39 -19.38 1.69
CA VAL A 161 -15.67 -20.67 1.68
C VAL A 161 -14.67 -20.78 0.51
N ILE A 162 -14.71 -19.85 -0.45
CA ILE A 162 -13.81 -19.79 -1.61
C ILE A 162 -12.79 -18.66 -1.40
#